data_AF-A0A3D8H8B5-F1
#
_entry.id   AF-A0A3D8H8B5-F1
#
_cell.length_a   1.000
_cell.length_b   1.000
_cell.length_c   1.000
_cell.angle_alpha   90.00
_cell.angle_beta   90.00
_cell.angle_gamma   90.00
#
_symmetry.space_group_name_H-M   'P 1'
#
loop_
_entity.id
_entity.type
_entity.pdbx_description
1 polymer ?
#
loop_
_entity_poly.entity_id
_entity_poly.type
_entity_poly.pdbx_seq_one_letter_code
_entity_poly.pdbx_strand_id
1 'polypeptide(L)'
;MGNFLLNRSAFFFLSLALSFLVVGVSMHHILKSAYESYWTAIDRVQTVDFNLLASTATGTVSVIIQTDNREKAEEFVDSNYCLFRIQIERCANEACQVMETMADNARNERARCQALENGKQTLRIPIFQDAASLATVSFNHAYSKQADVAVETGQRIGYLTLSRGSFIPFEADYKDFLSKWLKGEANASRHEIYKTSASVSLLLGLLTFLILFIVRQFYISQVKRKIITEKLLRVIDRKIEKKSL
;
A
#
# COMPACT_ATOMS: atom_id res chain seq x y z
N MET A 1 35.26 38.75 -14.43
CA MET A 1 34.70 38.37 -13.12
C MET A 1 33.30 37.76 -13.23
N GLY A 2 32.46 38.19 -14.19
CA GLY A 2 31.09 37.65 -14.41
C GLY A 2 31.00 36.13 -14.68
N ASN A 3 31.87 35.56 -15.53
CA ASN A 3 31.83 34.11 -15.86
C ASN A 3 32.12 33.18 -14.66
N PHE A 4 32.85 33.65 -13.65
CA PHE A 4 33.18 32.83 -12.47
C PHE A 4 32.03 32.78 -11.45
N LEU A 5 31.29 33.89 -11.31
CA LEU A 5 30.11 33.96 -10.45
C LEU A 5 28.93 33.18 -11.06
N LEU A 6 28.71 33.27 -12.38
CA LEU A 6 27.69 32.50 -13.10
C LEU A 6 27.92 30.99 -12.96
N ASN A 7 29.18 30.54 -13.04
CA ASN A 7 29.51 29.12 -12.90
C ASN A 7 29.30 28.63 -11.45
N ARG A 8 29.38 29.53 -10.46
CA ARG A 8 29.19 29.19 -9.05
C ARG A 8 27.74 29.03 -8.65
N SER A 9 26.88 29.93 -9.09
CA SER A 9 25.44 29.81 -8.89
C SER A 9 24.88 28.63 -9.68
N ALA A 10 25.27 28.46 -10.94
CA ALA A 10 24.81 27.36 -11.80
C ALA A 10 25.07 25.98 -11.18
N PHE A 11 26.29 25.72 -10.67
CA PHE A 11 26.59 24.45 -10.00
C PHE A 11 25.75 24.24 -8.73
N PHE A 12 25.55 25.28 -7.94
CA PHE A 12 24.78 25.18 -6.70
C PHE A 12 23.32 24.83 -7.02
N PHE A 13 22.71 25.51 -7.98
CA PHE A 13 21.36 25.20 -8.44
C PHE A 13 21.27 23.80 -9.03
N LEU A 14 22.25 23.38 -9.83
CA LEU A 14 22.26 22.03 -10.41
C LEU A 14 22.37 20.94 -9.33
N SER A 15 23.24 21.15 -8.34
CA SER A 15 23.42 20.22 -7.22
C SER A 15 22.17 20.14 -6.35
N LEU A 16 21.54 21.29 -6.09
CA LEU A 16 20.30 21.37 -5.34
C LEU A 16 19.15 20.67 -6.10
N ALA A 17 19.03 20.92 -7.41
CA ALA A 17 18.03 20.26 -8.26
C ALA A 17 18.23 18.75 -8.30
N LEU A 18 19.48 18.28 -8.43
CA LEU A 18 19.81 16.85 -8.40
C LEU A 18 19.47 16.23 -7.04
N SER A 19 19.75 16.91 -5.93
CA SER A 19 19.34 16.45 -4.60
C SER A 19 17.83 16.37 -4.44
N PHE A 20 17.07 17.36 -4.90
CA PHE A 20 15.61 17.27 -4.89
C PHE A 20 15.08 16.12 -5.75
N LEU A 21 15.71 15.86 -6.90
CA LEU A 21 15.37 14.71 -7.73
C LEU A 21 15.66 13.40 -7.01
N VAL A 22 16.81 13.27 -6.33
CA VAL A 22 17.13 12.09 -5.51
C VAL A 22 16.09 11.89 -4.41
N VAL A 23 15.72 12.96 -3.68
CA VAL A 23 14.66 12.89 -2.65
C VAL A 23 13.35 12.42 -3.26
N GLY A 24 12.91 13.02 -4.37
CA GLY A 24 11.63 12.69 -4.99
C GLY A 24 11.56 11.24 -5.44
N VAL A 25 12.61 10.77 -6.12
CA VAL A 25 12.72 9.39 -6.61
C VAL A 25 12.82 8.41 -5.44
N SER A 26 13.71 8.64 -4.48
CA SER A 26 13.88 7.73 -3.33
C SER A 26 12.62 7.69 -2.47
N MET A 27 11.97 8.83 -2.24
CA MET A 27 10.75 8.92 -1.46
C MET A 27 9.65 8.11 -2.14
N HIS A 28 9.42 8.30 -3.44
CA HIS A 28 8.43 7.52 -4.17
C HIS A 28 8.70 6.01 -4.07
N HIS A 29 9.92 5.56 -4.35
CA HIS A 29 10.25 4.12 -4.34
C HIS A 29 10.19 3.49 -2.96
N ILE A 30 10.72 4.15 -1.93
CA ILE A 30 10.73 3.59 -0.57
C ILE A 30 9.30 3.57 -0.02
N LEU A 31 8.51 4.63 -0.23
CA LEU A 31 7.11 4.65 0.22
C LEU A 31 6.27 3.62 -0.53
N LYS A 32 6.47 3.45 -1.84
CA LYS A 32 5.77 2.43 -2.62
C LYS A 32 6.12 1.02 -2.13
N SER A 33 7.39 0.76 -1.83
CA SER A 33 7.83 -0.51 -1.23
C SER A 33 7.20 -0.75 0.14
N ALA A 34 7.16 0.28 0.99
CA ALA A 34 6.49 0.21 2.30
C ALA A 34 4.98 -0.05 2.17
N TYR A 35 4.31 0.62 1.22
CA TYR A 35 2.91 0.40 0.87
C TYR A 35 2.68 -1.06 0.45
N GLU A 36 3.47 -1.56 -0.50
CA GLU A 36 3.33 -2.92 -1.05
C GLU A 36 3.58 -3.97 0.04
N SER A 37 4.58 -3.76 0.90
CA SER A 37 4.89 -4.65 2.02
C SER A 37 3.72 -4.71 3.02
N TYR A 38 3.21 -3.55 3.44
CA TYR A 38 2.07 -3.46 4.36
C TYR A 38 0.84 -4.16 3.78
N TRP A 39 0.43 -3.80 2.57
CA TRP A 39 -0.77 -4.37 1.96
C TRP A 39 -0.61 -5.84 1.58
N THR A 40 0.61 -6.30 1.25
CA THR A 40 0.86 -7.74 1.06
C THR A 40 0.69 -8.52 2.37
N ALA A 41 1.17 -7.98 3.49
CA ALA A 41 0.97 -8.61 4.79
C ALA A 41 -0.52 -8.67 5.17
N ILE A 42 -1.23 -7.54 4.99
CA ILE A 42 -2.68 -7.48 5.23
C ILE A 42 -3.45 -8.42 4.29
N ASP A 43 -3.12 -8.46 3.00
CA ASP A 43 -3.75 -9.35 2.01
C ASP A 43 -3.61 -10.82 2.41
N ARG A 44 -2.44 -11.23 2.92
CA ARG A 44 -2.22 -12.59 3.39
C ARG A 44 -3.07 -12.94 4.60
N VAL A 45 -3.07 -12.08 5.63
CA VAL A 45 -3.87 -12.30 6.84
C VAL A 45 -5.36 -12.33 6.50
N GLN A 46 -5.84 -11.33 5.75
CA GLN A 46 -7.23 -11.27 5.31
C GLN A 46 -7.63 -12.44 4.41
N THR A 47 -6.72 -12.94 3.58
CA THR A 47 -7.00 -14.13 2.75
C THR A 47 -7.19 -15.37 3.63
N VAL A 48 -6.34 -15.57 4.65
CA VAL A 48 -6.50 -16.67 5.60
C VAL A 48 -7.80 -16.53 6.39
N ASP A 49 -8.09 -15.35 6.93
CA ASP A 49 -9.32 -15.09 7.68
C ASP A 49 -10.57 -15.31 6.82
N PHE A 50 -10.53 -14.87 5.56
CA PHE A 50 -11.60 -15.11 4.59
C PHE A 50 -11.78 -16.61 4.32
N ASN A 51 -10.68 -17.34 4.15
CA ASN A 51 -10.73 -18.76 3.84
C ASN A 51 -11.29 -19.55 5.04
N LEU A 52 -10.87 -19.21 6.25
CA LEU A 52 -11.42 -19.78 7.49
C LEU A 52 -12.92 -19.47 7.62
N LEU A 53 -13.33 -18.22 7.39
CA LEU A 53 -14.74 -17.82 7.41
C LEU A 53 -15.55 -18.62 6.39
N ALA A 54 -15.06 -18.73 5.15
CA ALA A 54 -15.73 -19.47 4.09
C ALA A 54 -15.92 -20.96 4.42
N SER A 55 -14.92 -21.60 5.03
CA SER A 55 -14.98 -23.03 5.37
C SER A 55 -15.76 -23.33 6.66
N THR A 56 -15.97 -22.35 7.55
CA THR A 56 -16.59 -22.59 8.87
C THR A 56 -17.99 -21.97 9.04
N ALA A 57 -18.35 -20.98 8.23
CA ALA A 57 -19.60 -20.25 8.37
C ALA A 57 -20.83 -21.06 7.95
N THR A 58 -20.69 -22.06 7.08
CA THR A 58 -21.81 -22.77 6.44
C THR A 58 -22.78 -23.39 7.45
N GLY A 59 -22.25 -24.03 8.50
CA GLY A 59 -23.08 -24.62 9.57
C GLY A 59 -23.88 -23.58 10.35
N THR A 60 -23.24 -22.48 10.74
CA THR A 60 -23.91 -21.38 11.46
C THR A 60 -24.98 -20.74 10.60
N VAL A 61 -24.69 -20.46 9.32
CA VAL A 61 -25.63 -19.87 8.38
C VAL A 61 -26.79 -20.81 8.09
N SER A 62 -26.56 -22.12 8.02
CA SER A 62 -27.64 -23.11 7.86
C SER A 62 -28.65 -23.02 9.01
N VAL A 63 -28.18 -22.98 10.26
CA VAL A 63 -29.05 -22.83 11.44
C VAL A 63 -29.80 -21.49 11.40
N ILE A 64 -29.14 -20.39 11.04
CA ILE A 64 -29.76 -19.06 10.92
C ILE A 64 -30.92 -19.09 9.91
N ILE A 65 -30.71 -19.67 8.74
CA ILE A 65 -31.74 -19.75 7.68
C ILE A 65 -32.90 -20.65 8.13
N GLN A 66 -32.61 -21.82 8.70
CA GLN A 66 -33.64 -22.77 9.14
C GLN A 66 -34.53 -22.24 10.25
N THR A 67 -33.96 -21.43 11.15
CA THR A 67 -34.68 -20.83 12.28
C THR A 67 -35.30 -19.47 11.94
N ASP A 68 -35.14 -19.00 10.71
CA ASP A 68 -35.55 -17.66 10.25
C ASP A 68 -35.07 -16.52 11.18
N ASN A 69 -33.89 -16.69 11.79
CA ASN A 69 -33.38 -15.79 12.82
C ASN A 69 -32.63 -14.60 12.20
N ARG A 70 -33.38 -13.58 11.77
CA ARG A 70 -32.81 -12.37 11.14
C ARG A 70 -31.89 -11.57 12.07
N GLU A 71 -32.20 -11.49 13.36
CA GLU A 71 -31.35 -10.80 14.33
C GLU A 71 -29.96 -11.46 14.40
N LYS A 72 -29.90 -12.79 14.43
CA LYS A 72 -28.63 -13.52 14.40
C LYS A 72 -27.92 -13.38 13.05
N ALA A 73 -28.67 -13.27 11.95
CA ALA A 73 -28.10 -12.99 10.64
C ALA A 73 -27.40 -11.62 10.61
N GLU A 74 -28.03 -10.57 11.15
CA GLU A 74 -27.46 -9.23 11.28
C GLU A 74 -26.23 -9.21 12.19
N GLU A 75 -26.31 -9.84 13.37
CA GLU A 75 -25.17 -9.96 14.29
C GLU A 75 -23.98 -10.66 13.61
N PHE A 76 -24.25 -11.74 12.86
CA PHE A 76 -23.22 -12.48 12.15
C PHE A 76 -22.51 -11.62 11.11
N VAL A 77 -23.25 -10.92 10.24
CA VAL A 77 -22.63 -10.11 9.17
C VAL A 77 -21.91 -8.88 9.73
N ASP A 78 -22.33 -8.37 10.90
CA ASP A 78 -21.76 -7.19 11.54
C ASP A 78 -20.53 -7.47 12.41
N SER A 79 -20.39 -8.71 12.88
CA SER A 79 -19.22 -9.17 13.66
C SER A 79 -17.89 -9.09 12.90
N ASN A 80 -17.94 -8.87 11.59
CA ASN A 80 -16.76 -8.85 10.73
C ASN A 80 -16.02 -7.49 10.69
N TYR A 81 -16.54 -6.44 11.34
CA TYR A 81 -15.95 -5.08 11.33
C TYR A 81 -15.71 -4.51 9.92
N CYS A 82 -16.48 -4.99 8.92
CA CYS A 82 -16.41 -4.59 7.52
C CYS A 82 -15.01 -4.80 6.91
N LEU A 83 -14.43 -5.98 7.19
CA LEU A 83 -13.25 -6.49 6.49
C LEU A 83 -13.66 -7.16 5.17
N PHE A 84 -14.80 -7.86 5.17
CA PHE A 84 -15.41 -8.57 4.05
C PHE A 84 -16.88 -8.19 3.97
N ARG A 85 -17.41 -8.17 2.74
CA ARG A 85 -18.86 -8.15 2.56
C ARG A 85 -19.38 -9.55 2.85
N ILE A 86 -20.40 -9.64 3.68
CA ILE A 86 -21.10 -10.88 4.00
C ILE A 86 -22.56 -10.64 3.74
N GLN A 87 -23.13 -11.46 2.86
CA GLN A 87 -24.56 -11.45 2.56
C GLN A 87 -25.13 -12.86 2.76
N ILE A 88 -26.19 -12.95 3.55
CA ILE A 88 -26.94 -14.17 3.79
C ILE A 88 -28.25 -14.07 3.03
N GLU A 89 -28.49 -15.03 2.14
CA GLU A 89 -29.70 -15.12 1.35
C GLU A 89 -30.41 -16.45 1.65
N ARG A 90 -31.73 -16.41 1.86
CA ARG A 90 -32.58 -17.60 1.97
C ARG A 90 -33.38 -17.81 0.70
N CYS A 91 -33.72 -19.06 0.39
CA CYS A 91 -34.65 -19.36 -0.68
C CYS A 91 -36.07 -18.99 -0.25
N ALA A 92 -36.74 -18.14 -1.03
CA ALA A 92 -38.14 -17.79 -0.78
C ALA A 92 -39.12 -18.88 -1.27
N ASN A 93 -38.63 -19.84 -2.06
CA ASN A 93 -39.39 -20.99 -2.53
C ASN A 93 -38.54 -22.27 -2.52
N GLU A 94 -39.18 -23.44 -2.53
CA GLU A 94 -38.51 -24.75 -2.50
C GLU A 94 -37.55 -24.97 -3.68
N ALA A 95 -37.87 -24.40 -4.84
CA ALA A 95 -37.03 -24.48 -6.03
C ALA A 95 -35.78 -23.57 -5.97
N CYS A 96 -35.62 -22.74 -4.92
CA CYS A 96 -34.54 -21.76 -4.78
C CYS A 96 -34.33 -20.90 -6.04
N GLN A 97 -35.41 -20.47 -6.67
CA GLN A 97 -35.39 -19.57 -7.83
C GLN A 97 -35.47 -18.11 -7.39
N VAL A 98 -36.12 -17.86 -6.26
CA VAL A 98 -36.26 -16.54 -5.66
C VAL A 98 -35.45 -16.51 -4.38
N MET A 99 -34.57 -15.51 -4.28
CA MET A 99 -33.72 -15.30 -3.12
C MET A 99 -34.21 -14.10 -2.32
N GLU A 100 -34.24 -14.25 -1.01
CA GLU A 100 -34.53 -13.18 -0.08
C GLU A 100 -33.27 -12.90 0.76
N THR A 101 -32.82 -11.65 0.77
CA THR A 101 -31.69 -11.24 1.61
C THR A 101 -32.14 -11.18 3.07
N MET A 102 -31.54 -12.01 3.93
CA MET A 102 -31.75 -11.95 5.38
C MET A 102 -30.90 -10.88 6.03
N ALA A 103 -29.63 -10.76 5.61
CA ALA A 103 -28.68 -9.77 6.11
C ALA A 103 -27.62 -9.44 5.05
N ASP A 104 -27.15 -8.20 5.03
CA ASP A 104 -26.07 -7.70 4.16
C ASP A 104 -25.35 -6.55 4.85
N ASN A 105 -24.11 -6.77 5.28
CA ASN A 105 -23.35 -5.72 5.97
C ASN A 105 -22.94 -4.54 5.07
N ALA A 106 -23.08 -4.65 3.74
CA ALA A 106 -22.87 -3.49 2.86
C ALA A 106 -23.99 -2.44 3.00
N ARG A 107 -25.19 -2.85 3.44
CA ARG A 107 -26.34 -1.95 3.64
C ARG A 107 -26.26 -1.13 4.92
N ASN A 108 -25.27 -1.39 5.77
CA ASN A 108 -25.10 -0.67 7.02
C ASN A 108 -24.64 0.77 6.79
N GLU A 109 -25.10 1.71 7.64
CA GLU A 109 -24.78 3.15 7.55
C GLU A 109 -23.30 3.49 7.78
N ARG A 110 -22.50 2.50 8.19
CA ARG A 110 -21.06 2.67 8.38
C ARG A 110 -20.40 2.83 7.00
N ALA A 111 -19.88 4.02 6.73
CA ALA A 111 -19.16 4.37 5.48
C ALA A 111 -18.08 3.35 5.06
N ARG A 112 -17.44 2.66 6.02
CA ARG A 112 -16.45 1.61 5.76
C ARG A 112 -17.05 0.36 5.08
N CYS A 113 -18.31 0.05 5.37
CA CYS A 113 -18.98 -1.14 4.86
C CYS A 113 -19.55 -0.90 3.46
N GLN A 114 -19.97 0.33 3.17
CA GLN A 114 -20.40 0.76 1.83
C GLN A 114 -19.27 0.66 0.78
N ALA A 115 -18.02 0.86 1.20
CA ALA A 115 -16.86 0.71 0.30
C ALA A 115 -16.64 -0.74 -0.21
N LEU A 116 -17.35 -1.73 0.36
CA LEU A 116 -17.27 -3.15 -0.02
C LEU A 116 -18.23 -3.55 -1.14
N GLU A 117 -19.10 -2.64 -1.61
CA GLU A 117 -20.10 -2.93 -2.64
C GLU A 117 -19.49 -3.42 -3.97
N ASN A 118 -18.28 -2.97 -4.30
CA ASN A 118 -17.58 -3.27 -5.54
C ASN A 118 -16.47 -4.33 -5.39
N GLY A 119 -16.67 -5.32 -4.51
CA GLY A 119 -15.71 -6.39 -4.32
C GLY A 119 -15.38 -7.11 -5.63
N LYS A 120 -14.09 -7.24 -5.96
CA LYS A 120 -13.63 -7.87 -7.22
C LYS A 120 -13.68 -9.40 -7.18
N GLN A 121 -13.72 -9.98 -5.99
CA GLN A 121 -13.73 -11.42 -5.76
C GLN A 121 -14.90 -11.75 -4.85
N THR A 122 -15.89 -12.44 -5.42
CA THR A 122 -17.08 -12.88 -4.72
C THR A 122 -17.14 -14.40 -4.74
N LEU A 123 -17.19 -14.99 -3.55
CA LEU A 123 -17.40 -16.41 -3.34
C LEU A 123 -18.84 -16.62 -2.91
N ARG A 124 -19.58 -17.47 -3.64
CA ARG A 124 -20.98 -17.79 -3.33
C ARG A 124 -21.08 -19.26 -2.95
N ILE A 125 -21.42 -19.51 -1.68
CA ILE A 125 -21.43 -20.84 -1.07
C ILE A 125 -22.90 -21.27 -0.90
N PRO A 126 -23.33 -22.39 -1.49
CA PRO A 126 -24.68 -22.90 -1.27
C PRO A 126 -24.83 -23.40 0.17
N ILE A 127 -25.98 -23.13 0.77
CA ILE A 127 -26.33 -23.58 2.11
C ILE A 127 -27.44 -24.61 2.01
N PHE A 128 -27.27 -25.75 2.68
CA PHE A 128 -28.18 -26.89 2.62
C PHE A 128 -28.89 -27.10 3.94
N GLN A 129 -30.07 -27.75 3.88
CA GLN A 129 -30.92 -28.03 5.03
C GLN A 129 -30.34 -29.07 5.98
N ASP A 130 -29.61 -30.06 5.47
CA ASP A 130 -29.02 -31.07 6.33
C ASP A 130 -27.64 -30.60 6.83
N ALA A 131 -27.44 -30.67 8.15
CA ALA A 131 -26.14 -30.39 8.77
C ALA A 131 -25.07 -31.43 8.37
N ALA A 132 -25.48 -32.61 7.91
CA ALA A 132 -24.58 -33.60 7.33
C ALA A 132 -24.15 -33.27 5.89
N SER A 133 -24.82 -32.33 5.21
CA SER A 133 -24.59 -31.96 3.80
C SER A 133 -24.05 -30.54 3.65
N LEU A 134 -23.11 -30.15 4.51
CA LEU A 134 -22.49 -28.83 4.40
C LEU A 134 -21.67 -28.73 3.12
N ALA A 135 -21.76 -27.60 2.42
CA ALA A 135 -20.87 -27.33 1.31
C ALA A 135 -19.42 -27.36 1.80
N THR A 136 -18.61 -28.25 1.23
CA THR A 136 -17.19 -28.28 1.52
C THR A 136 -16.51 -27.19 0.68
N VAL A 137 -15.97 -26.18 1.36
CA VAL A 137 -15.16 -25.12 0.75
C VAL A 137 -13.70 -25.41 1.01
N SER A 138 -12.95 -25.72 -0.05
CA SER A 138 -11.52 -26.03 0.03
C SER A 138 -10.69 -25.00 -0.73
N PHE A 139 -9.45 -24.86 -0.27
CA PHE A 139 -8.47 -23.95 -0.82
C PHE A 139 -7.17 -24.72 -1.04
N ASN A 140 -6.55 -24.56 -2.21
CA ASN A 140 -5.29 -25.26 -2.54
C ASN A 140 -4.15 -24.92 -1.58
N HIS A 141 -4.18 -23.73 -0.96
CA HIS A 141 -3.25 -23.32 0.08
C HIS A 141 -3.83 -22.16 0.92
N ALA A 142 -3.18 -21.84 2.04
CA ALA A 142 -3.64 -20.83 3.00
C ALA A 142 -3.93 -19.46 2.38
N TYR A 143 -3.11 -19.03 1.41
CA TYR A 143 -3.27 -17.74 0.71
C TYR A 143 -4.04 -17.83 -0.61
N SER A 144 -4.80 -18.91 -0.86
CA SER A 144 -5.51 -19.06 -2.13
C SER A 144 -6.68 -18.08 -2.19
N LYS A 145 -6.84 -17.41 -3.33
CA LYS A 145 -7.98 -16.52 -3.59
C LYS A 145 -9.12 -17.20 -4.31
N GLN A 146 -8.86 -18.36 -4.88
CA GLN A 146 -9.84 -19.22 -5.52
C GLN A 146 -10.19 -20.36 -4.56
N ALA A 147 -11.47 -20.64 -4.46
CA ALA A 147 -12.01 -21.71 -3.65
C ALA A 147 -12.68 -22.72 -4.57
N ASP A 148 -12.52 -23.99 -4.24
CA ASP A 148 -13.34 -25.06 -4.80
C ASP A 148 -14.50 -25.31 -3.84
N VAL A 149 -15.71 -25.24 -4.36
CA VAL A 149 -16.94 -25.47 -3.59
C VAL A 149 -17.54 -26.78 -4.06
N ALA A 150 -17.33 -27.84 -3.29
CA ALA A 150 -17.97 -29.11 -3.56
C ALA A 150 -19.45 -29.02 -3.18
N VAL A 151 -20.32 -29.31 -4.15
CA VAL A 151 -21.77 -29.30 -3.98
C VAL A 151 -22.19 -30.68 -3.49
N GLU A 152 -22.63 -30.76 -2.24
CA GLU A 152 -23.16 -32.01 -1.69
C GLU A 152 -24.64 -32.22 -2.01
N THR A 153 -25.08 -33.47 -1.88
CA THR A 153 -26.45 -33.91 -2.12
C THR A 153 -27.34 -33.45 -0.98
N GLY A 154 -28.10 -32.37 -1.17
CA GLY A 154 -29.06 -31.90 -0.18
C GLY A 154 -30.02 -30.85 -0.74
N GLN A 155 -31.13 -30.62 -0.05
CA GLN A 155 -32.02 -29.51 -0.37
C GLN A 155 -31.33 -28.19 -0.02
N ARG A 156 -31.06 -27.37 -1.03
CA ARG A 156 -30.53 -26.01 -0.83
C ARG A 156 -31.61 -25.16 -0.16
N ILE A 157 -31.21 -24.38 0.84
CA ILE A 157 -32.07 -23.45 1.57
C ILE A 157 -31.60 -21.99 1.45
N GLY A 158 -30.41 -21.77 0.90
CA GLY A 158 -29.92 -20.42 0.66
C GLY A 158 -28.49 -20.35 0.13
N TYR A 159 -27.91 -19.16 0.28
CA TYR A 159 -26.53 -18.87 -0.07
C TYR A 159 -25.87 -17.98 0.99
N LEU A 160 -24.59 -18.23 1.20
CA LEU A 160 -23.67 -17.31 1.83
C LEU A 160 -22.79 -16.70 0.74
N THR A 161 -22.89 -15.39 0.56
CA THR A 161 -22.04 -14.64 -0.37
C THR A 161 -21.00 -13.86 0.42
N LEU A 162 -19.72 -14.12 0.12
CA LEU A 162 -18.57 -13.45 0.73
C LEU A 162 -17.82 -12.67 -0.34
N SER A 163 -17.55 -11.39 -0.12
CA SER A 163 -16.74 -10.58 -1.04
C SER A 163 -15.60 -9.88 -0.32
N ARG A 164 -14.46 -9.77 -1.01
CA ARG A 164 -13.30 -9.02 -0.51
C ARG A 164 -13.30 -7.61 -1.08
N GLY A 165 -13.08 -6.63 -0.21
CA GLY A 165 -12.83 -5.25 -0.62
C GLY A 165 -11.53 -5.12 -1.40
N SER A 166 -11.41 -4.06 -2.20
CA SER A 166 -10.14 -3.69 -2.81
C SER A 166 -9.33 -2.79 -1.87
N PHE A 167 -8.02 -2.96 -1.85
CA PHE A 167 -7.14 -2.07 -1.08
C PHE A 167 -7.16 -0.64 -1.63
N ILE A 168 -6.90 0.33 -0.75
CA ILE A 168 -6.77 1.74 -1.12
C ILE A 168 -5.56 1.86 -2.06
N PRO A 169 -5.72 2.34 -3.30
CA PRO A 169 -4.60 2.51 -4.22
C PRO A 169 -3.47 3.37 -3.65
N PHE A 170 -2.22 3.09 -4.04
CA PHE A 170 -1.04 3.78 -3.54
C PHE A 170 -1.17 5.31 -3.64
N GLU A 171 -1.68 5.83 -4.75
CA GLU A 171 -1.81 7.26 -4.99
C GLU A 171 -2.81 7.92 -4.02
N ALA A 172 -3.91 7.22 -3.72
CA ALA A 172 -4.91 7.69 -2.77
C ALA A 172 -4.36 7.64 -1.34
N ASP A 173 -3.65 6.57 -0.99
CA ASP A 173 -3.04 6.40 0.34
C ASP A 173 -1.91 7.41 0.58
N TYR A 174 -1.06 7.63 -0.43
CA TYR A 174 0.00 8.62 -0.41
C TYR A 174 -0.54 10.04 -0.24
N LYS A 175 -1.64 10.37 -0.94
CA LYS A 175 -2.31 11.67 -0.80
C LYS A 175 -2.90 11.86 0.59
N ASP A 176 -3.52 10.83 1.16
CA ASP A 176 -4.03 10.86 2.55
C ASP A 176 -2.89 11.09 3.54
N PHE A 177 -1.79 10.35 3.39
CA PHE A 177 -0.58 10.54 4.19
C PHE A 177 -0.04 11.97 4.13
N LEU A 178 0.21 12.49 2.93
CA LEU A 178 0.76 13.85 2.78
C LEU A 178 -0.17 14.89 3.39
N SER A 179 -1.48 14.78 3.14
CA SER A 179 -2.47 15.69 3.71
C SER A 179 -2.43 15.67 5.24
N LYS A 180 -2.46 14.48 5.85
CA LYS A 180 -2.42 14.33 7.32
C LYS A 180 -1.10 14.80 7.91
N TRP A 181 0.01 14.48 7.26
CA TRP A 181 1.33 14.89 7.72
C TRP A 181 1.50 16.40 7.70
N LEU A 182 1.07 17.08 6.63
CA LEU A 182 1.13 18.54 6.51
C LEU A 182 0.19 19.24 7.49
N LYS A 183 -0.95 18.65 7.82
CA LYS A 183 -1.92 19.19 8.79
C LYS A 183 -1.60 18.85 10.25
N GLY A 184 -0.60 18.01 10.51
CA GLY A 184 -0.30 17.52 11.86
C GLY A 184 -1.38 16.61 12.45
N GLU A 185 -2.19 15.98 11.61
CA GLU A 185 -3.27 15.08 12.03
C GLU A 185 -2.72 13.69 12.42
N ALA A 186 -3.53 12.96 13.20
CA ALA A 186 -3.21 11.59 13.56
C ALA A 186 -3.09 10.71 12.30
N ASN A 187 -1.96 10.02 12.22
CA ASN A 187 -1.63 9.17 11.10
C ASN A 187 -2.18 7.76 11.31
N ALA A 188 -2.55 7.09 10.21
CA ALA A 188 -2.83 5.66 10.29
C ALA A 188 -1.55 4.90 10.64
N SER A 189 -1.66 3.72 11.27
CA SER A 189 -0.48 2.93 11.66
C SER A 189 0.50 2.68 10.51
N ARG A 190 -0.01 2.45 9.29
CA ARG A 190 0.80 2.29 8.07
C ARG A 190 1.62 3.53 7.69
N HIS A 191 1.15 4.74 8.02
CA HIS A 191 1.85 5.99 7.72
C HIS A 191 3.08 6.22 8.60
N GLU A 192 3.25 5.50 9.72
CA GLU A 192 4.47 5.60 10.52
C GLU A 192 5.69 5.12 9.72
N ILE A 193 5.53 4.08 8.90
CA ILE A 193 6.58 3.62 7.99
C ILE A 193 6.88 4.69 6.92
N TYR A 194 5.87 5.45 6.49
CA TYR A 194 6.04 6.52 5.49
C TYR A 194 6.84 7.69 6.05
N LYS A 195 6.64 8.07 7.31
CA LYS A 195 7.45 9.13 7.96
C LYS A 195 8.93 8.75 7.99
N THR A 196 9.22 7.52 8.41
CA THR A 196 10.61 7.02 8.43
C THR A 196 11.20 7.01 7.03
N SER A 197 10.44 6.53 6.04
CA SER A 197 10.85 6.48 4.63
C SER A 197 11.11 7.87 4.03
N ALA A 198 10.27 8.84 4.35
CA ALA A 198 10.44 10.23 3.94
C ALA A 198 11.69 10.85 4.60
N SER A 199 11.93 10.57 5.88
CA SER A 199 13.11 11.03 6.61
C SER A 199 14.41 10.47 6.01
N VAL A 200 14.44 9.17 5.69
CA VAL A 200 15.56 8.52 5.00
C VAL A 200 15.80 9.16 3.64
N SER A 201 14.74 9.46 2.90
CA SER A 201 14.84 10.10 1.57
C SER A 201 15.42 11.51 1.65
N LEU A 202 14.99 12.31 2.62
CA LEU A 202 15.56 13.64 2.88
C LEU A 202 17.04 13.55 3.24
N LEU A 203 17.42 12.57 4.07
CA LEU A 203 18.81 12.34 4.45
C LEU A 203 19.68 11.94 3.25
N LEU A 204 19.18 11.07 2.36
CA LEU A 204 19.85 10.73 1.10
C LEU A 204 20.07 11.96 0.22
N GLY A 205 19.04 12.80 0.04
CA GLY A 205 19.16 14.04 -0.72
C GLY A 205 20.20 15.01 -0.16
N LEU A 206 20.23 15.15 1.17
CA LEU A 206 21.22 15.97 1.88
C LEU A 206 22.63 15.41 1.69
N LEU A 207 22.81 14.09 1.82
CA LEU A 207 24.10 13.43 1.57
C LEU A 207 24.57 13.63 0.14
N THR A 208 23.69 13.47 -0.86
CA THR A 208 24.01 13.75 -2.27
C THR A 208 24.47 15.19 -2.44
N PHE A 209 23.78 16.15 -1.82
CA PHE A 209 24.14 17.56 -1.90
C PHE A 209 25.54 17.81 -1.34
N LEU A 210 25.81 17.27 -0.14
CA LEU A 210 27.09 17.42 0.56
C LEU A 210 28.24 16.78 -0.23
N ILE A 211 28.05 15.60 -0.80
CA ILE A 211 29.06 14.92 -1.63
C ILE A 211 29.42 15.79 -2.84
N LEU A 212 28.42 16.28 -3.58
CA LEU A 212 28.64 17.15 -4.75
C LEU A 212 29.37 18.44 -4.34
N PHE A 213 28.98 19.03 -3.21
CA PHE A 213 29.64 20.22 -2.68
C PHE A 213 31.11 19.96 -2.35
N ILE A 214 31.43 18.87 -1.66
CA ILE A 214 32.80 18.49 -1.28
C ILE A 214 33.65 18.23 -2.53
N VAL A 215 33.16 17.43 -3.48
CA VAL A 215 33.85 17.12 -4.74
C VAL A 215 34.20 18.41 -5.49
N ARG A 216 33.27 19.36 -5.54
CA ARG A 216 33.53 20.66 -6.15
C ARG A 216 34.59 21.47 -5.42
N GLN A 217 34.54 21.54 -4.08
CA GLN A 217 35.56 22.27 -3.32
C GLN A 217 36.95 21.69 -3.56
N PHE A 218 37.05 20.36 -3.61
CA PHE A 218 38.29 19.68 -3.94
C PHE A 218 38.78 20.03 -5.35
N TYR A 219 37.89 19.98 -6.36
CA TYR A 219 38.22 20.36 -7.74
C TYR A 219 38.72 21.81 -7.84
N ILE A 220 38.02 22.77 -7.22
CA ILE A 220 38.42 24.19 -7.22
C ILE A 220 39.78 24.36 -6.52
N SER A 221 40.02 23.65 -5.42
CA SER A 221 41.30 23.68 -4.70
C SER A 221 42.45 23.20 -5.61
N GLN A 222 42.27 22.10 -6.34
CA GLN A 222 43.26 21.57 -7.27
C GLN A 222 43.56 22.54 -8.42
N VAL A 223 42.52 23.14 -9.03
CA VAL A 223 42.69 24.14 -10.09
C VAL A 223 43.44 25.37 -9.59
N LYS A 224 43.08 25.89 -8.39
CA LYS A 224 43.78 27.02 -7.78
C LYS A 224 45.26 26.71 -7.52
N ARG A 225 45.55 25.52 -6.97
CA ARG A 225 46.94 25.06 -6.76
C ARG A 225 47.71 25.04 -8.07
N LYS A 226 47.15 24.46 -9.13
CA LYS A 226 47.78 24.43 -10.46
C LYS A 226 48.09 25.83 -11.00
N ILE A 227 47.14 26.77 -10.93
CA ILE A 227 47.34 28.15 -11.40
C ILE A 227 48.42 28.87 -10.58
N ILE A 228 48.45 28.69 -9.26
CA ILE A 228 49.47 29.29 -8.39
C ILE A 228 50.85 28.73 -8.72
N THR A 229 50.98 27.41 -8.89
CA THR A 229 52.24 26.75 -9.27
C THR A 229 52.73 27.25 -10.63
N GLU A 230 51.86 27.32 -11.64
CA GLU A 230 52.22 27.87 -12.97
C GLU A 230 52.66 29.34 -12.90
N LYS A 231 52.00 30.17 -12.08
CA LYS A 231 52.41 31.57 -11.89
C LYS A 231 53.77 31.68 -11.20
N LEU A 232 54.02 30.87 -10.18
CA LEU A 232 55.31 30.82 -9.49
C LEU A 232 56.44 30.40 -10.43
N LEU A 233 56.24 29.35 -11.23
CA LEU A 233 57.22 28.90 -12.23
C LEU A 233 57.56 30.01 -13.22
N ARG A 234 56.57 30.69 -13.81
CA ARG A 234 56.82 31.81 -14.73
C ARG A 234 57.58 32.98 -14.10
N VAL A 235 57.35 33.26 -12.81
CA VAL A 235 58.07 34.32 -12.09
C VAL A 235 59.52 33.92 -11.84
N ILE A 236 59.77 32.64 -11.55
CA ILE A 236 61.12 32.08 -11.41
C ILE A 236 61.85 32.17 -12.75
N ASP A 237 61.23 31.72 -13.85
CA ASP A 237 61.83 31.73 -15.19
C ASP A 237 62.26 33.15 -15.61
N ARG A 238 61.37 34.14 -15.45
CA ARG A 238 61.70 35.55 -15.75
C ARG A 238 62.83 36.11 -14.89
N LYS A 239 62.95 35.65 -13.64
CA LYS A 239 64.05 36.08 -12.75
C LYS A 239 65.39 35.47 -13.19
N ILE A 240 65.37 34.25 -13.73
CA ILE A 240 66.56 33.59 -14.25
C ILE A 240 67.03 34.31 -15.53
N GLU A 241 66.12 34.57 -16.48
CA GLU A 241 66.45 35.29 -17.73
C GLU A 241 67.05 36.69 -17.48
N LYS A 242 66.52 37.43 -16.49
CA LYS A 242 67.05 38.75 -16.12
C LYS A 242 68.44 38.71 -15.48
N LYS A 243 68.87 37.58 -14.93
CA LYS A 243 70.21 37.43 -14.34
C LYS A 243 71.26 36.98 -15.36
N SER A 244 70.83 36.47 -16.51
CA SER A 244 71.72 36.01 -17.59
C SER A 244 72.04 37.07 -18.65
N LEU A 245 71.43 38.26 -18.55
CA LEU A 245 71.71 39.46 -19.34
C LEU A 245 72.53 40.45 -18.51
#